data_AF-A0A5J4PVN9-F1
#
_entry.id   AF-A0A5J4PVN9-F1
#
_cell.length_a   1.000
_cell.length_b   1.000
_cell.length_c   1.000
_cell.angle_alpha   90.00
_cell.angle_beta   90.00
_cell.angle_gamma   90.00
#
_symmetry.space_group_name_H-M   'P 1'
#
loop_
_entity.id
_entity.type
_entity.pdbx_description
1 polymer ?
#
loop_
_entity_poly.entity_id
_entity_poly.type
_entity_poly.pdbx_seq_one_letter_code
_entity_poly.pdbx_strand_id
1 'polypeptide(L)'
;MPKIRRSIAGKKVGYTELFSRFGKRYGKAVPYAKEECEKMLRVTALLIIKANAPGNVNVKSILTQTLGEDNLPSLRRIYKELSKVN
;
A
#
# COMPACT_ATOMS: atom_id res chain seq x y z
N MET A 1 12.99 38.63 33.74
CA MET A 1 12.46 37.31 33.36
C MET A 1 13.27 36.75 32.19
N PRO A 2 13.81 35.51 32.24
CA PRO A 2 14.63 34.99 31.15
C PRO A 2 13.74 34.69 29.93
N LYS A 3 14.02 35.34 28.80
CA LYS A 3 13.30 35.18 27.55
C LYS A 3 13.56 33.77 27.01
N ILE A 4 12.56 32.88 27.10
CA ILE A 4 12.65 31.51 26.59
C ILE A 4 13.04 31.57 25.10
N ARG A 5 14.24 31.08 24.76
CA ARG A 5 14.70 31.03 23.37
C ARG A 5 13.98 29.89 22.65
N ARG A 6 13.03 30.23 21.77
CA ARG A 6 12.35 29.26 20.90
C ARG A 6 13.29 28.82 19.77
N SER A 7 13.22 27.54 19.41
CA SER A 7 14.09 26.83 18.43
C SER A 7 14.20 27.50 17.05
N ILE A 8 13.29 28.43 16.73
CA ILE A 8 13.31 29.27 15.52
C ILE A 8 14.63 30.03 15.33
N ALA A 9 15.32 30.41 16.41
CA ALA A 9 16.60 31.13 16.32
C ALA A 9 17.78 30.24 15.88
N GLY A 10 17.64 28.91 15.91
CA GLY A 10 18.73 27.96 15.67
C GLY A 10 18.88 27.47 14.24
N LYS A 11 18.15 28.03 13.26
CA LYS A 11 18.10 27.54 11.86
C LYS A 11 17.92 26.01 11.76
N LYS A 12 17.20 25.38 12.71
CA LYS A 12 16.85 23.95 12.66
C LYS A 12 15.66 23.70 11.71
N VAL A 13 15.71 24.29 10.52
CA VAL A 13 14.70 24.09 9.47
C VAL A 13 15.01 22.88 8.59
N GLY A 14 16.21 22.29 8.72
CA GLY A 14 16.67 21.19 7.86
C GLY A 14 15.70 20.01 7.78
N TYR A 15 15.18 19.52 8.91
CA TYR A 15 14.21 18.43 8.89
C TYR A 15 12.86 18.85 8.32
N THR A 16 12.36 20.04 8.67
CA THR A 16 11.10 20.58 8.12
C THR A 16 11.18 20.73 6.60
N GLU A 17 12.31 21.22 6.10
CA GLU A 17 12.57 21.42 4.69
C GLU A 17 12.77 20.09 3.94
N LEU A 18 13.50 19.14 4.53
CA LEU A 18 13.63 17.78 4.01
C LEU A 18 12.28 17.07 3.91
N PHE A 19 11.46 17.10 4.96
CA PHE A 19 10.13 16.48 4.94
C PHE A 19 9.15 17.21 4.02
N SER A 20 9.24 18.53 3.90
CA SER A 20 8.43 19.29 2.94
C SER A 20 8.79 18.94 1.49
N ARG A 21 10.08 18.85 1.17
CA ARG A 21 10.57 18.55 -0.19
C ARG A 21 10.38 17.07 -0.58
N PHE A 22 10.65 16.16 0.36
CA PHE A 22 10.79 14.73 0.05
C PHE A 22 9.74 13.85 0.73
N GLY A 23 9.08 14.32 1.79
CA GLY A 23 8.12 13.52 2.56
C GLY A 23 6.93 13.03 1.73
N LYS A 24 6.44 13.83 0.77
CA LYS A 24 5.37 13.38 -0.14
C LYS A 24 5.83 12.28 -1.10
N ARG A 25 7.11 12.30 -1.50
CA ARG A 25 7.68 11.38 -2.50
C ARG A 25 8.16 10.07 -1.89
N TYR A 26 8.73 10.10 -0.70
CA TYR A 26 9.32 8.93 -0.03
C TYR A 26 8.60 8.52 1.26
N GLY A 27 7.53 9.21 1.64
CA GLY A 27 6.73 8.87 2.82
C GLY A 27 5.77 7.69 2.62
N LYS A 28 5.77 7.06 1.44
CA LYS A 28 4.92 5.91 1.12
C LYS A 28 5.79 4.75 0.66
N ALA A 29 5.53 3.56 1.21
CA ALA A 29 6.11 2.31 0.75
C ALA A 29 5.48 1.81 -0.58
N VAL A 30 4.38 2.42 -0.99
CA VAL A 30 3.62 2.09 -2.21
C VAL A 30 3.91 3.14 -3.28
N PRO A 31 4.08 2.76 -4.56
CA PRO A 31 4.25 3.69 -5.67
C PRO A 31 3.17 4.78 -5.68
N TYR A 32 3.56 6.00 -6.04
CA TYR A 32 2.64 7.14 -6.02
C TYR A 32 1.66 7.14 -7.20
N ALA A 33 2.10 6.63 -8.37
CA ALA A 33 1.26 6.55 -9.55
C ALA A 33 0.16 5.50 -9.35
N LYS A 34 -1.09 5.87 -9.68
CA LYS A 34 -2.28 5.02 -9.50
C LYS A 34 -2.09 3.66 -10.19
N GLU A 35 -1.61 3.65 -11.42
CA GLU A 35 -1.38 2.42 -12.20
C GLU A 35 -0.31 1.52 -11.58
N GLU A 36 0.78 2.07 -11.07
CA GLU A 36 1.84 1.28 -10.43
C GLU A 36 1.36 0.71 -9.09
N CYS A 37 0.58 1.47 -8.33
CA CYS A 37 -0.08 1.02 -7.12
C CYS A 37 -1.04 -0.14 -7.41
N GLU A 38 -1.90 -0.02 -8.43
CA GLU A 38 -2.82 -1.09 -8.85
C GLU A 38 -2.06 -2.36 -9.28
N LYS A 39 -1.00 -2.21 -10.08
CA LYS A 39 -0.13 -3.33 -10.49
C LYS A 39 0.48 -4.03 -9.28
N MET A 40 1.07 -3.27 -8.36
CA MET A 40 1.69 -3.81 -7.15
C MET A 40 0.66 -4.57 -6.30
N LEU A 41 -0.52 -3.99 -6.07
CA LEU A 41 -1.57 -4.59 -5.26
C LEU A 41 -2.12 -5.88 -5.89
N ARG A 42 -2.29 -5.92 -7.21
CA ARG A 42 -2.68 -7.15 -7.94
C ARG A 42 -1.63 -8.25 -7.83
N VAL A 43 -0.34 -7.92 -7.93
CA VAL A 43 0.75 -8.88 -7.74
C VAL A 43 0.74 -9.43 -6.32
N THR A 44 0.59 -8.56 -5.31
CA THR A 44 0.51 -9.02 -3.91
C THR A 44 -0.70 -9.91 -3.65
N ALA A 45 -1.87 -9.57 -4.20
CA ALA A 45 -3.07 -10.39 -4.10
C ALA A 45 -2.86 -11.77 -4.75
N LEU A 46 -2.23 -11.82 -5.93
CA LEU A 46 -1.92 -13.07 -6.62
C LEU A 46 -1.00 -13.96 -5.77
N LEU A 47 0.03 -13.39 -5.15
CA LEU A 47 0.93 -14.12 -4.24
C LEU A 47 0.18 -14.70 -3.04
N ILE A 48 -0.70 -13.91 -2.42
CA ILE A 48 -1.52 -14.35 -1.28
C ILE A 48 -2.44 -15.50 -1.71
N ILE A 49 -3.15 -15.35 -2.83
CA ILE A 49 -4.04 -16.41 -3.34
C ILE A 49 -3.22 -17.67 -3.64
N LYS A 50 -2.09 -17.54 -4.33
CA LYS A 50 -1.23 -18.69 -4.67
C LYS A 50 -0.70 -19.43 -3.43
N ALA A 51 -0.40 -18.70 -2.36
CA ALA A 51 0.09 -19.30 -1.11
C ALA A 51 -0.99 -20.07 -0.33
N ASN A 52 -2.28 -19.74 -0.53
CA ASN A 52 -3.38 -20.27 0.28
C ASN A 52 -4.39 -21.12 -0.52
N ALA A 53 -4.34 -21.09 -1.84
CA ALA A 53 -5.23 -21.86 -2.71
C ALA A 53 -4.80 -23.33 -2.81
N PRO A 54 -5.74 -24.27 -2.95
CA PRO A 54 -5.42 -25.67 -3.22
C PRO A 54 -4.80 -25.85 -4.61
N GLY A 55 -4.01 -26.92 -4.80
CA GLY A 55 -3.17 -27.12 -5.99
C GLY A 55 -3.91 -27.26 -7.33
N ASN A 56 -5.23 -27.50 -7.32
CA ASN A 56 -6.06 -27.67 -8.51
C ASN A 56 -6.86 -26.40 -8.90
N VAL A 57 -6.58 -25.26 -8.29
CA VAL A 57 -7.38 -24.04 -8.44
C VAL A 57 -6.75 -23.04 -9.41
N ASN A 58 -7.59 -22.45 -10.26
CA ASN A 58 -7.15 -21.38 -11.15
C ASN A 58 -7.00 -20.05 -10.37
N VAL A 59 -5.76 -19.76 -9.94
CA VAL A 59 -5.41 -18.54 -9.19
C VAL A 59 -5.84 -17.25 -9.91
N LYS A 60 -5.76 -17.20 -11.24
CA LYS A 60 -6.14 -16.00 -12.01
C LYS A 60 -7.64 -15.73 -11.96
N SER A 61 -8.48 -16.76 -11.99
CA SER A 61 -9.93 -16.57 -11.91
C SER A 61 -10.35 -16.04 -10.54
N ILE A 62 -9.72 -16.55 -9.47
CA ILE A 62 -9.94 -16.03 -8.11
C ILE A 62 -9.52 -14.56 -8.03
N LEU A 63 -8.33 -14.22 -8.56
CA LEU A 63 -7.87 -12.83 -8.54
C LEU A 63 -8.91 -11.90 -9.19
N THR A 64 -9.46 -12.26 -10.35
CA THR A 64 -10.49 -11.46 -11.03
C THR A 64 -11.76 -11.31 -10.18
N GLN A 65 -12.19 -12.36 -9.48
CA GLN A 65 -13.36 -12.31 -8.58
C GLN A 65 -13.13 -11.42 -7.34
N THR A 66 -11.87 -11.16 -6.99
CA THR A 66 -11.53 -10.31 -5.83
C THR A 66 -11.43 -8.83 -6.15
N LEU A 67 -11.49 -8.44 -7.43
CA LEU A 67 -11.43 -7.05 -7.86
C LEU A 67 -12.77 -6.33 -7.55
N GLY A 68 -12.68 -5.12 -7.00
CA GLY A 68 -13.83 -4.24 -6.85
C GLY A 68 -14.10 -3.38 -8.08
N GLU A 69 -15.09 -2.49 -7.98
CA GLU A 69 -15.38 -1.46 -9.00
C GLU A 69 -14.18 -0.54 -9.27
N ASP A 70 -13.34 -0.38 -8.24
CA ASP A 70 -12.09 0.37 -8.26
C ASP A 70 -10.92 -0.43 -8.86
N ASN A 71 -11.17 -1.62 -9.40
CA ASN A 71 -10.17 -2.49 -10.03
C ASN A 71 -9.06 -2.95 -9.07
N LEU A 72 -9.30 -2.82 -7.75
CA LEU A 72 -8.37 -3.14 -6.68
C LEU A 72 -8.84 -4.38 -5.89
N PRO A 73 -7.92 -5.30 -5.56
CA PRO A 73 -8.21 -6.41 -4.69
C PRO A 73 -8.31 -5.95 -3.22
N SER A 74 -9.08 -6.67 -2.42
CA SER A 74 -9.09 -6.48 -0.96
C SER A 74 -8.91 -7.81 -0.24
N LEU A 75 -8.23 -7.79 0.91
CA LEU A 75 -8.01 -8.99 1.72
C LEU A 75 -9.32 -9.67 2.12
N ARG A 76 -10.37 -8.89 2.40
CA ARG A 76 -11.70 -9.41 2.71
C ARG A 76 -12.30 -10.20 1.54
N ARG A 77 -12.20 -9.69 0.30
CA ARG A 77 -12.67 -10.40 -0.90
C ARG A 77 -11.83 -11.64 -1.17
N ILE A 78 -10.50 -11.53 -1.05
CA ILE A 78 -9.58 -12.66 -1.18
C ILE A 78 -9.95 -13.79 -0.22
N TYR A 79 -10.16 -13.47 1.06
CA TYR A 79 -10.61 -14.43 2.06
C TYR A 79 -11.95 -15.09 1.69
N LYS A 80 -12.93 -14.29 1.27
CA LYS A 80 -14.26 -14.79 0.87
C LYS A 80 -14.20 -15.74 -0.34
N GLU A 81 -13.34 -15.46 -1.31
CA GLU A 81 -13.21 -16.33 -2.49
C GLU A 81 -12.39 -17.59 -2.16
N LEU A 82 -11.33 -17.47 -1.36
CA LEU A 82 -10.56 -18.63 -0.88
C LEU A 82 -11.42 -19.58 -0.02
N SER A 83 -12.34 -19.07 0.81
CA SER A 83 -13.23 -19.91 1.62
C SER A 83 -14.24 -20.73 0.81
N LYS A 84 -14.41 -20.46 -0.49
CA LYS A 84 -15.30 -21.26 -1.36
C LYS A 84 -14.58 -22.44 -2.03
N VAL A 85 -13.25 -22.35 -2.12
CA VAL A 85 -12.41 -23.34 -2.81
C VAL A 85 -11.63 -24.24 -1.84
N ASN A 86 -11.62 -23.88 -0.56
CA ASN A 86 -11.10 -24.69 0.54
C ASN A 86 -12.17 -25.60 1.13
#